data_AF-X1VL62-F1
#
_entry.id   AF-X1VL62-F1
#
_cell.length_a   1.000
_cell.length_b   1.000
_cell.length_c   1.000
_cell.angle_alpha   90.00
_cell.angle_beta   90.00
_cell.angle_gamma   90.00
#
_symmetry.space_group_name_H-M   'P 1'
#
loop_
_entity.id
_entity.type
_entity.pdbx_description
1 polymer ?
#
loop_
_entity_poly.entity_id
_entity_poly.type
_entity_poly.pdbx_seq_one_letter_code
_entity_poly.pdbx_strand_id
1 'polypeptide(L)' 'FLARKESLSFETVKLGSLAEYKFKGRSFFLLKPNTYMNLSGKAVKYWMDKENIPLENILVITDDLNLSFGTIRIKP' A
#
# COMPACT_ATOMS: atom_id res chain seq x y z
N PHE A 1 3.39 8.77 6.00
CA PHE A 1 4.79 9.21 6.16
C PHE A 1 5.52 9.27 4.82
N LEU A 2 5.76 8.13 4.15
CA LEU A 2 6.53 8.07 2.90
C LEU A 2 6.07 9.06 1.82
N ALA A 3 4.78 9.05 1.45
CA ALA A 3 4.25 9.98 0.47
C ALA A 3 4.53 11.45 0.81
N ARG A 4 4.39 11.85 2.08
CA ARG A 4 4.70 13.22 2.52
C ARG A 4 6.19 13.54 2.40
N LYS A 5 7.06 12.58 2.77
CA LYS A 5 8.52 12.74 2.70
C LYS A 5 8.99 12.95 1.26
N GLU A 6 8.38 12.24 0.32
CA GLU A 6 8.69 12.30 -1.11
C GLU A 6 7.79 13.31 -1.86
N SER A 7 7.06 14.17 -1.14
CA SER A 7 6.16 15.20 -1.71
C SER A 7 5.12 14.67 -2.70
N LEU A 8 4.64 13.44 -2.50
CA LEU A 8 3.61 12.79 -3.30
C LEU A 8 2.22 13.10 -2.77
N SER A 9 1.29 13.40 -3.68
CA SER A 9 -0.14 13.54 -3.39
C SER A 9 -0.87 12.23 -3.64
N PHE A 10 -1.85 11.94 -2.79
CA PHE A 10 -2.79 10.87 -3.03
C PHE A 10 -3.97 11.38 -3.86
N GLU A 11 -4.35 10.62 -4.87
CA GLU A 11 -5.56 10.85 -5.65
C GLU A 11 -6.64 9.85 -5.25
N THR A 12 -7.89 10.32 -5.18
CA THR A 12 -9.03 9.43 -4.95
C THR A 12 -9.30 8.62 -6.21
N VAL A 13 -9.25 7.30 -6.06
CA VAL A 13 -9.44 6.36 -7.15
C VAL A 13 -10.43 5.26 -6.74
N LYS A 14 -10.72 4.35 -7.66
CA LYS A 14 -11.58 3.20 -7.35
C LYS A 14 -10.97 2.37 -6.22
N LEU A 15 -11.76 2.12 -5.17
CA LEU A 15 -11.40 1.31 -4.00
C LEU A 15 -10.21 1.84 -3.16
N GLY A 16 -9.84 3.12 -3.28
CA GLY A 16 -8.84 3.70 -2.39
C GLY A 16 -8.35 5.07 -2.79
N SER A 17 -7.28 5.49 -2.13
CA SER A 17 -6.44 6.59 -2.58
C SER A 17 -5.09 6.06 -3.01
N LEU A 18 -4.60 6.51 -4.16
CA LEU A 18 -3.37 6.02 -4.77
C LEU A 18 -2.38 7.16 -4.96
N ALA A 19 -1.10 6.88 -4.74
CA ALA A 19 -0.01 7.75 -5.18
C ALA A 19 1.03 6.89 -5.93
N GLU A 20 1.52 7.38 -7.06
CA GLU A 20 2.63 6.76 -7.78
C GLU A 20 3.95 7.34 -7.27
N TYR A 21 4.93 6.48 -7.02
CA TYR A 21 6.28 6.86 -6.65
C TYR A 21 7.29 6.24 -7.60
N LYS A 22 8.11 7.08 -8.25
CA LYS A 22 9.20 6.61 -9.12
C LYS A 22 10.51 6.65 -8.35
N PHE A 23 11.15 5.50 -8.18
CA PHE A 23 12.40 5.38 -7.45
C PHE A 23 13.34 4.38 -8.12
N LYS A 24 14.57 4.82 -8.42
CA LYS A 24 15.61 3.99 -9.06
C LYS A 24 15.12 3.24 -10.31
N GLY A 25 14.36 3.92 -11.17
CA GLY A 25 13.84 3.35 -12.42
C GLY A 25 12.67 2.37 -12.25
N ARG A 26 12.08 2.26 -11.06
CA ARG A 26 10.88 1.46 -10.79
C ARG A 26 9.72 2.35 -10.36
N SER A 27 8.51 1.99 -10.77
CA SER A 27 7.28 2.60 -10.26
C SER A 27 6.72 1.78 -9.10
N PHE A 28 6.34 2.47 -8.03
CA PHE A 28 5.71 1.92 -6.86
C PHE A 28 4.33 2.56 -6.72
N PHE A 29 3.34 1.74 -6.38
CA PHE A 29 2.00 2.22 -6.06
C PHE A 29 1.80 2.22 -4.55
N LEU A 30 1.54 3.39 -3.98
CA LEU A 30 1.15 3.54 -2.59
C LEU A 30 -0.37 3.55 -2.53
N LEU A 31 -0.98 2.43 -2.15
CA LEU A 31 -2.43 2.29 -2.02
C LEU A 31 -2.86 2.44 -0.56
N LYS A 32 -3.85 3.31 -0.33
CA LYS A 32 -4.66 3.34 0.90
C LYS A 32 -6.07 2.87 0.56
N PRO A 33 -6.45 1.62 0.88
CA PRO A 33 -7.81 1.14 0.67
C PRO A 33 -8.82 2.05 1.38
N ASN A 34 -9.92 2.40 0.71
CA ASN A 34 -11.03 3.13 1.30
C ASN A 34 -12.24 2.22 1.60
N THR A 35 -11.98 0.92 1.68
CA THR A 35 -12.95 -0.10 2.11
C THR A 35 -12.94 -0.24 3.63
N TYR A 36 -13.88 -1.00 4.19
CA TYR A 36 -13.76 -1.47 5.57
C TYR A 36 -12.52 -2.38 5.72
N MET A 37 -11.92 -2.41 6.92
CA MET A 37 -10.68 -3.15 7.18
C MET A 37 -10.79 -4.64 6.85
N ASN A 38 -11.94 -5.27 7.11
CA ASN A 38 -12.21 -6.66 6.77
C ASN A 38 -12.32 -6.90 5.25
N LEU A 39 -12.39 -5.85 4.43
CA LEU A 39 -12.54 -5.88 2.98
C LEU A 39 -11.36 -5.23 2.23
N SER A 40 -10.27 -4.88 2.91
CA SER A 40 -9.08 -4.26 2.28
C SER A 40 -8.47 -5.15 1.19
N GLY A 41 -8.57 -6.48 1.31
CA GLY A 41 -8.10 -7.42 0.30
C GLY A 41 -8.77 -7.23 -1.08
N LYS A 42 -10.02 -6.74 -1.14
CA LYS A 42 -10.70 -6.46 -2.42
C LYS A 42 -10.05 -5.30 -3.16
N ALA A 43 -9.65 -4.26 -2.44
CA ALA A 43 -8.95 -3.11 -3.02
C ALA A 43 -7.56 -3.52 -3.53
N VAL A 44 -6.81 -4.26 -2.71
CA VAL A 44 -5.48 -4.76 -3.07
C VAL A 44 -5.56 -5.63 -4.32
N LYS A 45 -6.46 -6.62 -4.35
CA LYS A 45 -6.64 -7.52 -5.50
C LYS A 45 -7.01 -6.77 -6.78
N TYR A 46 -7.94 -5.82 -6.69
CA TYR A 46 -8.33 -4.99 -7.84
C TYR A 46 -7.14 -4.23 -8.44
N TRP A 47 -6.31 -3.60 -7.61
CA TRP A 47 -5.16 -2.83 -8.08
C TRP A 47 -4.01 -3.72 -8.54
N MET A 48 -3.82 -4.89 -7.94
CA MET A 48 -2.88 -5.91 -8.44
C MET A 48 -3.23 -6.32 -9.86
N ASP A 49 -4.50 -6.67 -10.11
CA ASP A 49 -4.94 -7.14 -11.42
C ASP A 49 -4.90 -6.03 -12.47
N LYS A 50 -5.29 -4.80 -12.07
CA LYS A 50 -5.30 -3.63 -12.97
C LYS A 50 -3.90 -3.22 -13.42
N GLU A 51 -2.94 -3.18 -12.50
CA GLU A 51 -1.57 -2.72 -12.77
C GLU A 51 -0.62 -3.90 -13.06
N ASN A 52 -1.15 -5.13 -13.17
CA ASN A 52 -0.40 -6.36 -13.42
C ASN A 52 0.76 -6.58 -12.42
N ILE A 53 0.49 -6.38 -11.13
CA ILE A 53 1.46 -6.51 -10.05
C ILE A 53 1.42 -7.93 -9.49
N PRO A 54 2.51 -8.71 -9.56
CA PRO A 54 2.54 -10.04 -9.00
C PRO A 54 2.60 -9.99 -7.47
N LEU A 55 2.14 -11.06 -6.80
CA LEU A 55 1.94 -11.07 -5.35
C LEU A 55 3.23 -10.83 -4.56
N GLU A 56 4.35 -11.36 -5.04
CA GLU A 56 5.69 -11.18 -4.46
C GLU A 56 6.16 -9.71 -4.43
N ASN A 57 5.52 -8.82 -5.20
CA ASN A 57 5.81 -7.39 -5.24
C ASN A 57 4.87 -6.56 -4.35
N ILE A 58 4.07 -7.20 -3.51
CA ILE A 58 3.16 -6.53 -2.58
C ILE A 58 3.76 -6.48 -1.18
N LEU A 59 3.80 -5.27 -0.61
CA LEU A 59 4.11 -5.04 0.81
C LEU A 59 2.89 -4.41 1.49
N VAL A 60 2.38 -5.10 2.51
CA VAL A 60 1.28 -4.60 3.35
C VAL A 60 1.86 -4.07 4.67
N ILE A 61 1.53 -2.83 5.00
CA ILE A 61 1.87 -2.21 6.29
C ILE A 61 0.61 -2.21 7.14
N THR A 62 0.66 -2.89 8.28
CA THR A 62 -0.46 -3.06 9.21
C THR A 62 0.06 -2.96 10.64
N ASP A 63 -0.82 -2.64 11.58
CA ASP A 63 -0.55 -2.82 13.00
C ASP A 63 -0.61 -4.31 13.40
N ASP A 64 -0.02 -4.62 14.56
CA ASP A 64 -0.01 -5.96 15.15
C ASP A 64 -0.10 -5.83 16.68
N LEU A 65 -1.17 -6.37 17.26
CA LEU A 65 -1.43 -6.32 18.70
C LEU A 65 -0.35 -7.01 19.55
N ASN A 66 0.42 -7.92 18.96
CA ASN A 66 1.45 -8.69 19.67
C ASN A 66 2.82 -7.99 19.64
N LEU A 67 2.94 -6.82 19.00
CA LEU A 67 4.19 -6.06 18.95
C LEU A 67 4.15 -4.92 19.97
N SER A 68 5.22 -4.78 20.73
CA SER A 68 5.42 -3.62 21.61
C SER A 68 5.53 -2.34 20.78
N PHE A 69 5.03 -1.23 21.33
CA PHE A 69 5.08 0.08 20.67
C PHE A 69 6.50 0.44 20.22
N GLY A 70 6.62 0.97 19.00
CA GLY A 70 7.91 1.33 18.38
C GLY A 70 8.65 0.15 17.73
N THR A 71 8.15 -1.07 17.84
CA THR A 71 8.76 -2.25 17.22
C THR A 71 8.27 -2.43 15.79
N ILE A 72 9.20 -2.65 14.84
CA ILE A 72 8.89 -2.98 13.45
C ILE A 72 9.30 -4.43 13.18
N ARG A 73 8.43 -5.19 12.53
CA ARG A 73 8.70 -6.57 12.10
C ARG A 73 8.35 -6.74 10.62
N ILE A 74 9.23 -7.40 9.87
CA ILE A 74 9.00 -7.80 8.48
C ILE A 74 8.73 -9.30 8.45
N LYS A 75 7.70 -9.71 7.69
CA LYS A 75 7.38 -11.12 7.41
C LYS A 75 7.38 -11.35 5.90
N PRO A 76 7.89 -12.49 5.40
CA PRO A 76 7.72 -12.91 4.01
C PRO A 76 6.27 -13.22 3.67
#